data_AF-A0A9Q0LZI2-F1
#
_entry.id   AF-A0A9Q0LZI2-F1
#
_cell.length_a   1.000
_cell.length_b   1.000
_cell.length_c   1.000
_cell.angle_alpha   90.00
_cell.angle_beta   90.00
_cell.angle_gamma   90.00
#
_symmetry.space_group_name_H-M   'P 1'
#
loop_
_entity.id
_entity.type
_entity.pdbx_description
1 polymer ?
#
loop_
_entity_poly.entity_id
_entity_poly.type
_entity_poly.pdbx_seq_one_letter_code
_entity_poly.pdbx_strand_id
1 'polypeptide(L)'
;MLFCLVQSLIPGDPNDYDDQNKETISNEPQSNKFITKESIQSYFAVKRKEHLDAVQTLLKFQRYEQKFEMMKKIFEKIFETIESSRANVENSNYVIGEELPQKSESIQHILFILDNCAFFGNLVLKLPDISKQLLKLETRWTEQYKWCFSFAINSNIIDKQSSVMFNLAAQQLNLIPRNEDFVNPYEEKTIKQKKLKKANSGTIDTKTKNTQTKKSKGPRMSKVEL
;
A
#
# COMPACT_ATOMS: atom_id res chain seq x y z
N MET A 1 -11.24 -8.69 -0.28
CA MET A 1 -11.34 -8.69 -1.76
C MET A 1 -10.06 -8.28 -2.50
N LEU A 2 -9.18 -7.41 -1.96
CA LEU A 2 -7.93 -7.03 -2.66
C LEU A 2 -6.83 -8.13 -2.70
N PHE A 3 -6.83 -9.08 -1.75
CA PHE A 3 -5.87 -10.19 -1.76
C PHE A 3 -6.15 -11.24 -2.86
N CYS A 4 -7.41 -11.39 -3.29
CA CYS A 4 -7.79 -12.37 -4.32
C CYS A 4 -7.43 -11.94 -5.75
N LEU A 5 -7.27 -10.63 -6.01
CA LEU A 5 -7.00 -10.11 -7.35
C LEU A 5 -5.55 -10.27 -7.81
N VAL A 6 -4.60 -10.36 -6.87
CA VAL A 6 -3.18 -10.50 -7.23
C VAL A 6 -2.85 -11.95 -7.63
N GLN A 7 -3.60 -12.92 -7.14
CA GLN A 7 -3.33 -14.34 -7.37
C GLN A 7 -3.98 -14.88 -8.66
N SER A 8 -4.96 -14.17 -9.23
CA SER A 8 -5.75 -14.60 -10.38
C SER A 8 -5.16 -14.21 -11.75
N LEU A 9 -3.96 -13.62 -11.80
CA LEU A 9 -3.34 -13.12 -13.04
C LEU A 9 -1.94 -13.69 -13.34
N ILE A 10 -1.59 -14.84 -12.76
CA ILE A 10 -0.43 -15.63 -13.18
C ILE A 10 -0.96 -16.80 -14.02
N PRO A 11 -0.55 -16.97 -15.30
CA PRO A 11 -0.91 -18.15 -16.07
C PRO A 11 -0.12 -19.35 -15.53
N GLY A 12 -0.82 -20.29 -14.89
CA GLY A 12 -0.30 -21.59 -14.50
C GLY A 12 -0.76 -22.66 -15.50
N ASP A 13 0.19 -23.45 -15.98
CA ASP A 13 0.04 -24.59 -16.88
C ASP A 13 -0.96 -25.64 -16.33
N PRO A 14 -1.75 -26.34 -17.16
CA PRO A 14 -2.76 -27.27 -16.69
C PRO A 14 -2.18 -28.70 -16.70
N ASN A 15 -1.79 -29.21 -15.53
CA ASN A 15 -1.87 -30.65 -15.24
C ASN A 15 -1.57 -30.94 -13.76
N ASP A 16 -2.39 -31.84 -13.22
CA ASP A 16 -2.18 -32.68 -12.04
C ASP A 16 -2.33 -32.04 -10.65
N TYR A 17 -3.49 -32.22 -10.01
CA TYR A 17 -3.70 -33.32 -9.05
C TYR A 17 -5.12 -33.29 -8.46
N ASP A 18 -5.68 -34.49 -8.39
CA ASP A 18 -6.97 -34.88 -7.86
C ASP A 18 -7.09 -34.82 -6.32
N ASP A 19 -8.32 -34.56 -5.90
CA ASP A 19 -9.09 -35.18 -4.80
C ASP A 19 -8.86 -34.84 -3.30
N GLN A 20 -10.01 -34.59 -2.65
CA GLN A 20 -10.38 -34.62 -1.22
C GLN A 20 -9.69 -33.69 -0.21
N ASN A 21 -10.37 -32.58 0.15
CA ASN A 21 -10.87 -32.48 1.53
C ASN A 21 -12.05 -31.49 1.65
N LYS A 22 -13.17 -32.02 2.13
CA LYS A 22 -14.46 -31.35 2.32
C LYS A 22 -14.54 -30.97 3.80
N GLU A 23 -14.11 -29.77 4.16
CA GLU A 23 -14.46 -29.19 5.47
C GLU A 23 -15.35 -27.96 5.27
N THR A 24 -16.62 -28.22 5.53
CA THR A 24 -17.70 -27.25 5.68
C THR A 24 -17.33 -26.26 6.78
N ILE A 25 -16.85 -25.06 6.42
CA ILE A 25 -16.78 -23.95 7.36
C ILE A 25 -18.18 -23.31 7.41
N SER A 26 -18.84 -23.56 8.53
CA SER A 26 -20.12 -22.99 8.94
C SER A 26 -20.13 -21.46 8.80
N ASN A 27 -21.12 -20.97 8.06
CA ASN A 27 -21.57 -19.59 8.13
C ASN A 27 -22.21 -19.36 9.50
N GLU A 28 -21.48 -18.78 10.44
CA GLU A 28 -22.06 -18.10 11.61
C GLU A 28 -21.86 -16.59 11.47
N PRO A 29 -22.92 -15.78 11.71
CA PRO A 29 -22.82 -14.33 11.66
C PRO A 29 -21.91 -13.89 12.81
N GLN A 30 -20.75 -13.33 12.49
CA GLN A 30 -19.85 -12.77 13.50
C GLN A 30 -20.52 -11.56 14.15
N SER A 31 -21.22 -11.87 15.24
CA SER A 31 -21.35 -11.15 16.50
C SER A 31 -20.83 -9.72 16.47
N ASN A 32 -21.75 -8.81 16.76
CA ASN A 32 -21.63 -7.37 16.87
C ASN A 32 -20.50 -6.96 17.84
N LYS A 33 -19.25 -7.07 17.39
CA LYS A 33 -18.08 -6.59 18.11
C LYS A 33 -18.07 -5.08 17.99
N PHE A 34 -18.22 -4.37 19.11
CA PHE A 34 -17.96 -2.93 19.15
C PHE A 34 -16.60 -2.66 18.52
N ILE A 35 -16.60 -1.96 17.38
CA ILE A 35 -15.38 -1.63 16.68
C ILE A 35 -14.74 -0.47 17.45
N THR A 36 -13.69 -0.78 18.21
CA THR A 36 -12.94 0.27 18.91
C THR A 36 -12.00 1.00 17.97
N LYS A 37 -11.61 2.22 18.34
CA LYS A 37 -10.65 3.02 17.58
C LYS A 37 -9.31 2.31 17.40
N GLU A 38 -8.86 1.58 18.41
CA GLU A 38 -7.61 0.80 18.39
C GLU A 38 -7.69 -0.35 17.38
N SER A 39 -8.86 -1.00 17.26
CA SER A 39 -9.09 -2.05 16.26
C SER A 39 -8.99 -1.50 14.84
N ILE A 40 -9.51 -0.30 14.60
CA ILE A 40 -9.41 0.38 13.30
C ILE A 40 -7.97 0.78 12.99
N GLN A 41 -7.25 1.33 13.96
CA GLN A 41 -5.85 1.71 13.77
C GLN A 41 -4.97 0.50 13.46
N SER A 42 -5.18 -0.63 14.16
CA SER A 42 -4.49 -1.89 13.90
C SER A 42 -4.79 -2.43 12.50
N TYR A 43 -6.07 -2.43 12.10
CA TYR A 43 -6.49 -2.81 10.75
C TYR A 43 -5.76 -1.97 9.69
N PHE A 44 -5.76 -0.65 9.88
CA PHE A 44 -5.12 0.27 8.94
C PHE A 44 -3.61 0.00 8.85
N ALA A 45 -2.92 -0.19 9.98
CA ALA A 45 -1.48 -0.50 9.98
C ALA A 45 -1.13 -1.75 9.17
N VAL A 46 -1.94 -2.82 9.29
CA VAL A 46 -1.78 -4.04 8.48
C VAL A 46 -2.00 -3.73 6.99
N LYS A 47 -3.08 -3.01 6.66
CA LYS A 47 -3.40 -2.63 5.27
C LYS A 47 -2.31 -1.78 4.63
N ARG A 48 -1.73 -0.84 5.38
CA ARG A 48 -0.61 -0.01 4.91
C ARG A 48 0.59 -0.86 4.48
N LYS A 49 0.89 -1.95 5.19
CA LYS A 49 1.95 -2.89 4.81
C LYS A 49 1.61 -3.63 3.52
N GLU A 50 0.40 -4.18 3.42
CA GLU A 50 -0.08 -4.86 2.21
C GLU A 50 -0.02 -3.96 0.97
N HIS A 51 -0.45 -2.70 1.11
CA HIS A 51 -0.36 -1.71 0.05
C HIS A 51 1.08 -1.47 -0.41
N LEU A 52 2.02 -1.35 0.52
CA LEU A 52 3.43 -1.16 0.17
C LEU A 52 4.00 -2.37 -0.57
N ASP A 53 3.65 -3.58 -0.16
CA ASP A 53 4.09 -4.82 -0.81
C ASP A 53 3.50 -4.95 -2.23
N ALA A 54 2.23 -4.55 -2.41
CA ALA A 54 1.60 -4.48 -3.72
C ALA A 54 2.30 -3.46 -4.64
N VAL A 55 2.61 -2.26 -4.14
CA VAL A 55 3.35 -1.25 -4.93
C VAL A 55 4.77 -1.74 -5.26
N GLN A 56 5.46 -2.40 -4.33
CA GLN A 56 6.78 -2.98 -4.60
C GLN A 56 6.71 -4.02 -5.72
N THR A 57 5.64 -4.82 -5.75
CA THR A 57 5.43 -5.79 -6.83
C THR A 57 5.24 -5.10 -8.18
N LEU A 58 4.47 -4.01 -8.22
CA LEU A 58 4.30 -3.18 -9.43
C LEU A 58 5.61 -2.53 -9.89
N LEU A 59 6.49 -2.15 -8.97
CA LEU A 59 7.79 -1.57 -9.31
C LEU A 59 8.75 -2.57 -9.97
N LYS A 60 8.61 -3.87 -9.69
CA LYS A 60 9.48 -4.94 -10.24
C LYS A 60 9.31 -5.19 -11.74
N PHE A 61 8.18 -4.79 -12.33
CA PHE A 61 8.00 -4.87 -13.77
C PHE A 61 9.09 -4.04 -14.47
N GLN A 62 9.66 -4.53 -15.57
CA GLN A 62 10.70 -3.77 -16.28
C GLN A 62 10.11 -2.84 -17.33
N ARG A 63 9.01 -3.27 -17.95
CA ARG A 63 8.38 -2.57 -19.08
C ARG A 63 7.42 -1.49 -18.59
N TYR A 64 7.54 -0.30 -19.18
CA TYR A 64 6.69 0.84 -18.85
C TYR A 64 5.22 0.56 -19.16
N GLU A 65 4.94 -0.04 -20.33
CA GLU A 65 3.58 -0.29 -20.80
C GLU A 65 2.84 -1.24 -19.86
N GLN A 66 3.51 -2.28 -19.36
CA GLN A 66 2.93 -3.22 -18.40
C GLN A 66 2.58 -2.55 -17.08
N LYS A 67 3.47 -1.68 -16.56
CA LYS A 67 3.17 -0.89 -15.36
C LYS A 67 1.99 0.03 -15.59
N PHE A 68 1.95 0.70 -16.74
CA PHE A 68 0.90 1.63 -17.11
C PHE A 68 -0.47 0.94 -17.13
N GLU A 69 -0.59 -0.17 -17.87
CA GLU A 69 -1.85 -0.91 -17.98
C GLU A 69 -2.29 -1.52 -16.64
N MET A 70 -1.36 -2.07 -15.86
CA MET A 70 -1.68 -2.59 -14.53
C MET A 70 -2.15 -1.47 -13.59
N MET A 71 -1.47 -0.33 -13.62
CA MET A 71 -1.80 0.82 -12.78
C MET A 71 -3.13 1.43 -13.17
N LYS A 72 -3.47 1.45 -14.47
CA LYS A 72 -4.78 1.87 -14.97
C LYS A 72 -5.90 1.01 -14.37
N LYS A 73 -5.78 -0.33 -14.45
CA LYS A 73 -6.76 -1.26 -13.86
C LYS A 73 -6.90 -1.10 -12.35
N ILE A 74 -5.78 -0.86 -11.67
CA ILE A 74 -5.78 -0.58 -10.22
C ILE A 74 -6.53 0.72 -9.93
N PHE A 75 -6.30 1.79 -10.70
CA PHE A 75 -6.98 3.07 -10.52
C PHE A 75 -8.49 2.93 -10.77
N GLU A 76 -8.89 2.28 -11.87
CA GLU A 76 -10.28 1.97 -12.16
C GLU A 76 -10.96 1.31 -10.95
N LYS A 77 -10.33 0.27 -10.36
CA LYS A 77 -10.92 -0.43 -9.23
C LYS A 77 -10.96 0.37 -7.94
N ILE A 78 -9.91 1.14 -7.66
CA ILE A 78 -9.83 2.05 -6.51
C ILE A 78 -11.00 3.04 -6.57
N PHE A 79 -11.18 3.69 -7.71
CA PHE A 79 -12.17 4.75 -7.85
C PHE A 79 -13.60 4.21 -7.92
N GLU A 80 -13.82 3.06 -8.54
CA GLU A 80 -15.10 2.34 -8.47
C GLU A 80 -15.49 2.01 -7.02
N THR A 81 -14.52 1.54 -6.22
CA THR A 81 -14.76 1.19 -4.81
C THR A 81 -15.03 2.43 -3.96
N ILE A 82 -14.30 3.53 -4.19
CA ILE A 82 -14.52 4.81 -3.52
C ILE A 82 -15.92 5.35 -3.84
N GLU A 83 -16.31 5.35 -5.11
CA GLU A 83 -17.61 5.85 -5.57
C GLU A 83 -18.78 5.07 -4.96
N SER A 84 -18.71 3.73 -5.02
CA SER A 84 -19.71 2.86 -4.41
C SER A 84 -19.80 3.02 -2.89
N SER A 85 -18.65 3.09 -2.20
CA SER A 85 -18.63 3.23 -0.74
C SER A 85 -19.08 4.62 -0.30
N ARG A 86 -18.75 5.67 -1.06
CA ARG A 86 -19.18 7.05 -0.81
C ARG A 86 -20.69 7.18 -0.81
N ALA A 87 -21.37 6.60 -1.80
CA ALA A 87 -22.83 6.63 -1.88
C ALA A 87 -23.47 6.00 -0.63
N ASN A 88 -22.91 4.89 -0.14
CA ASN A 88 -23.40 4.24 1.09
C ASN A 88 -23.16 5.08 2.35
N VAL A 89 -22.02 5.78 2.44
CA VAL A 89 -21.71 6.67 3.58
C VAL A 89 -22.63 7.89 3.56
N GLU A 90 -22.83 8.53 2.42
CA GLU A 90 -23.73 9.69 2.28
C GLU A 90 -25.19 9.32 2.62
N ASN A 91 -25.64 8.11 2.25
CA ASN A 91 -26.97 7.60 2.61
C ASN A 91 -27.12 7.25 4.10
N SER A 92 -26.02 7.09 4.83
CA SER A 92 -26.03 6.68 6.25
C SER A 92 -26.19 7.83 7.25
N ASN A 93 -26.33 9.08 6.77
CA ASN A 93 -26.39 10.31 7.58
C ASN A 93 -25.16 10.50 8.49
N TYR A 94 -24.02 9.89 8.17
CA TYR A 94 -22.79 10.05 8.94
C TYR A 94 -22.15 11.43 8.67
N VAL A 95 -21.85 12.16 9.74
CA VAL A 95 -21.16 13.45 9.67
C VAL A 95 -19.66 13.24 9.83
N ILE A 96 -18.88 13.83 8.94
CA ILE A 96 -17.41 13.70 8.92
C ILE A 96 -16.83 14.36 10.18
N GLY A 97 -16.06 13.61 10.95
CA GLY A 97 -15.36 14.11 12.14
C GLY A 97 -16.09 13.87 13.46
N GLU A 98 -17.32 13.33 13.42
CA GLU A 98 -18.03 12.85 14.60
C GLU A 98 -17.53 11.46 15.03
N GLU A 99 -18.08 10.95 16.13
CA GLU A 99 -17.81 9.59 16.57
C GLU A 99 -18.21 8.58 15.50
N LEU A 100 -17.43 7.49 15.41
CA LEU A 100 -17.66 6.45 14.42
C LEU A 100 -19.06 5.85 14.58
N PRO A 101 -19.77 5.60 13.46
CA PRO A 101 -21.13 5.10 13.51
C PRO A 101 -21.15 3.71 14.14
N GLN A 102 -22.10 3.42 15.02
CA GLN A 102 -22.19 2.10 15.66
C GLN A 102 -22.55 0.97 14.68
N LYS A 103 -23.09 1.31 13.49
CA LYS A 103 -23.43 0.34 12.45
C LYS A 103 -22.16 -0.17 11.75
N SER A 104 -21.98 -1.48 11.78
CA SER A 104 -20.83 -2.16 11.19
C SER A 104 -20.68 -1.90 9.68
N GLU A 105 -21.79 -1.81 8.94
CA GLU A 105 -21.79 -1.57 7.49
C GLU A 105 -21.23 -0.18 7.12
N SER A 106 -21.69 0.87 7.81
CA SER A 106 -21.18 2.23 7.60
C SER A 106 -19.68 2.33 7.90
N ILE A 107 -19.21 1.68 8.97
CA ILE A 107 -17.77 1.63 9.27
C ILE A 107 -16.99 0.94 8.16
N GLN A 108 -17.48 -0.18 7.62
CA GLN A 108 -16.79 -0.89 6.54
C GLN A 108 -16.62 -0.01 5.30
N HIS A 109 -17.65 0.73 4.90
CA HIS A 109 -17.56 1.66 3.78
C HIS A 109 -16.58 2.81 4.04
N ILE A 110 -16.57 3.36 5.27
CA ILE A 110 -15.58 4.37 5.67
C ILE A 110 -14.15 3.81 5.55
N LEU A 111 -13.91 2.60 6.05
CA LEU A 111 -12.60 1.94 5.95
C LEU A 111 -12.20 1.70 4.50
N PHE A 112 -13.13 1.25 3.65
CA PHE A 112 -12.85 1.07 2.22
C PHE A 112 -12.47 2.37 1.53
N ILE A 113 -13.12 3.49 1.85
CA ILE A 113 -12.73 4.80 1.32
C ILE A 113 -11.31 5.14 1.77
N LEU A 114 -11.02 5.06 3.07
CA LEU A 114 -9.72 5.44 3.63
C LEU A 114 -8.58 4.57 3.09
N ASP A 115 -8.77 3.26 3.01
CA ASP A 115 -7.78 2.31 2.51
C ASP A 115 -7.46 2.58 1.04
N ASN A 116 -8.49 2.70 0.20
CA ASN A 116 -8.31 2.97 -1.24
C ASN A 116 -7.65 4.34 -1.46
N CYS A 117 -8.01 5.35 -0.66
CA CYS A 117 -7.34 6.64 -0.64
C CYS A 117 -5.84 6.52 -0.34
N ALA A 118 -5.52 5.76 0.71
CA ALA A 118 -4.15 5.61 1.19
C ALA A 118 -3.31 4.78 0.22
N PHE A 119 -3.91 3.77 -0.43
CA PHE A 119 -3.27 2.99 -1.47
C PHE A 119 -2.95 3.83 -2.69
N PHE A 120 -3.92 4.64 -3.15
CA PHE A 120 -3.71 5.59 -4.23
C PHE A 120 -2.60 6.60 -3.90
N GLY A 121 -2.58 7.14 -2.68
CA GLY A 121 -1.50 8.04 -2.23
C GLY A 121 -0.11 7.40 -2.32
N ASN A 122 0.03 6.11 -1.97
CA ASN A 122 1.30 5.39 -2.17
C ASN A 122 1.67 5.26 -3.65
N LEU A 123 0.70 4.93 -4.51
CA LEU A 123 0.92 4.78 -5.95
C LEU A 123 1.41 6.09 -6.57
N VAL A 124 0.75 7.20 -6.23
CA VAL A 124 1.14 8.57 -6.65
C VAL A 124 2.57 8.90 -6.26
N LEU A 125 2.94 8.59 -5.02
CA LEU A 125 4.27 8.93 -4.51
C LEU A 125 5.37 8.04 -5.10
N LYS A 126 5.08 6.78 -5.42
CA LYS A 126 6.07 5.81 -5.93
C LYS A 126 6.18 5.81 -7.45
N LEU A 127 5.10 6.11 -8.16
CA LEU A 127 4.99 6.12 -9.61
C LEU A 127 4.36 7.45 -10.07
N PRO A 128 5.00 8.60 -9.77
CA PRO A 128 4.40 9.91 -10.02
C PRO A 128 4.15 10.19 -11.51
N ASP A 129 5.00 9.70 -12.41
CA ASP A 129 4.89 9.97 -13.84
C ASP A 129 3.68 9.26 -14.45
N ILE A 130 3.52 7.96 -14.18
CA ILE A 130 2.37 7.16 -14.62
C ILE A 130 1.09 7.72 -14.01
N SER A 131 1.10 8.04 -12.70
CA SER A 131 -0.07 8.60 -12.01
C SER A 131 -0.55 9.89 -12.66
N LYS A 132 0.37 10.82 -12.96
CA LYS A 132 0.03 12.09 -13.62
C LYS A 132 -0.52 11.87 -15.02
N GLN A 133 0.00 10.90 -15.77
CA GLN A 133 -0.54 10.60 -17.10
C GLN A 133 -1.96 10.03 -17.02
N LEU A 134 -2.20 9.07 -16.12
CA LEU A 134 -3.52 8.47 -15.93
C LEU A 134 -4.57 9.51 -15.49
N LEU A 135 -4.22 10.41 -14.57
CA LEU A 135 -5.12 11.48 -14.11
C LEU A 135 -5.40 12.55 -15.18
N LYS A 136 -4.52 12.71 -16.18
CA LYS A 136 -4.79 13.57 -17.34
C LYS A 136 -5.79 12.93 -18.31
N LEU A 137 -5.79 11.60 -18.40
CA LEU A 137 -6.73 10.87 -19.26
C LEU A 137 -8.14 10.85 -18.67
N GLU A 138 -8.24 10.71 -17.34
CA GLU A 138 -9.52 10.65 -16.63
C GLU A 138 -9.58 11.71 -15.52
N THR A 139 -10.18 12.86 -15.83
CA THR A 139 -10.27 13.99 -14.89
C THR A 139 -11.18 13.67 -13.69
N ARG A 140 -12.17 12.77 -13.85
CA ARG A 140 -13.08 12.35 -12.77
C ARG A 140 -12.33 11.75 -11.59
N TRP A 141 -11.28 10.98 -11.84
CA TRP A 141 -10.42 10.40 -10.80
C TRP A 141 -9.74 11.47 -9.95
N THR A 142 -9.38 12.61 -10.55
CA THR A 142 -8.79 13.73 -9.82
C THR A 142 -9.80 14.32 -8.83
N GLU A 143 -11.06 14.49 -9.24
CA GLU A 143 -12.13 15.02 -8.38
C GLU A 143 -12.49 14.04 -7.26
N GLN A 144 -12.63 12.75 -7.59
CA GLN A 144 -12.89 11.70 -6.61
C GLN A 144 -11.76 11.62 -5.57
N TYR A 145 -10.50 11.75 -6.00
CA TYR A 145 -9.38 11.74 -5.06
C TYR A 145 -9.32 13.01 -4.20
N LYS A 146 -9.62 14.20 -4.75
CA LYS A 146 -9.72 15.44 -3.95
C LYS A 146 -10.76 15.29 -2.83
N TRP A 147 -11.91 14.72 -3.15
CA TRP A 147 -12.95 14.44 -2.16
C TRP A 147 -12.45 13.44 -1.11
N CYS A 148 -11.88 12.31 -1.56
CA CYS A 148 -11.38 11.26 -0.69
C CYS A 148 -10.28 11.75 0.26
N PHE A 149 -9.35 12.57 -0.25
CA PHE A 149 -8.30 13.21 0.54
C PHE A 149 -8.91 14.11 1.63
N SER A 150 -9.86 14.97 1.26
CA SER A 150 -10.53 15.86 2.21
C SER A 150 -11.28 15.08 3.28
N PHE A 151 -11.98 14.01 2.88
CA PHE A 151 -12.63 13.07 3.80
C PHE A 151 -11.63 12.44 4.77
N ALA A 152 -10.49 11.93 4.27
CA ALA A 152 -9.49 11.27 5.11
C ALA A 152 -8.88 12.21 6.15
N ILE A 153 -8.50 13.43 5.77
CA ILE A 153 -7.93 14.43 6.69
C ILE A 153 -8.95 14.86 7.75
N ASN A 154 -10.20 15.09 7.36
CA ASN A 154 -11.24 15.57 8.28
C ASN A 154 -11.85 14.45 9.14
N SER A 155 -11.64 13.18 8.79
CA SER A 155 -12.22 12.05 9.52
C SER A 155 -11.65 11.84 10.92
N ASN A 156 -10.44 12.34 11.21
CA ASN A 156 -9.72 12.11 12.46
C ASN A 156 -9.49 10.61 12.83
N ILE A 157 -9.63 9.71 11.85
CA ILE A 157 -9.43 8.26 11.99
C ILE A 157 -7.98 7.87 11.67
N ILE A 158 -7.38 8.55 10.69
CA ILE A 158 -6.05 8.22 10.18
C ILE A 158 -4.94 8.59 11.17
N ASP A 159 -3.85 7.82 11.15
CA ASP A 159 -2.68 8.11 11.96
C ASP A 159 -1.86 9.28 11.39
N LYS A 160 -0.99 9.86 12.23
CA LYS A 160 -0.15 11.00 11.87
C LYS A 160 0.76 10.70 10.68
N GLN A 161 1.31 9.48 10.56
CA GLN A 161 2.20 9.14 9.44
C GLN A 161 1.44 9.12 8.12
N SER A 162 0.22 8.58 8.13
CA SER A 162 -0.64 8.58 6.94
C SER A 162 -1.11 9.98 6.57
N SER A 163 -1.41 10.84 7.55
CA SER A 163 -1.71 12.26 7.28
C SER A 163 -0.54 12.96 6.55
N VAL A 164 0.71 12.73 6.96
CA VAL A 164 1.88 13.25 6.25
C VAL A 164 1.97 12.69 4.82
N MET A 165 1.75 11.38 4.65
CA MET A 165 1.76 10.73 3.34
C MET A 165 0.68 11.29 2.40
N PHE A 166 -0.54 11.53 2.90
CA PHE A 166 -1.62 12.17 2.16
C PHE A 166 -1.24 13.58 1.71
N ASN A 167 -0.68 14.39 2.61
CA ASN A 167 -0.23 15.74 2.26
C ASN A 167 0.86 15.72 1.18
N LEU A 168 1.82 14.80 1.25
CA LEU A 168 2.84 14.64 0.22
C LEU A 168 2.24 14.24 -1.13
N ALA A 169 1.29 13.30 -1.13
CA ALA A 169 0.60 12.87 -2.36
C ALA A 169 -0.22 14.01 -2.98
N ALA A 170 -0.93 14.79 -2.15
CA ALA A 170 -1.70 15.95 -2.59
C ALA A 170 -0.80 17.04 -3.20
N GLN A 171 0.38 17.32 -2.62
CA GLN A 171 1.37 18.23 -3.21
C GLN A 171 1.97 17.68 -4.51
N GLN A 172 2.22 16.36 -4.60
CA GLN A 172 2.74 15.73 -5.82
C GLN A 172 1.79 15.91 -7.01
N LEU A 173 0.48 15.87 -6.73
CA LEU A 173 -0.60 16.05 -7.70
C LEU A 173 -1.05 17.51 -7.88
N ASN A 174 -0.44 18.45 -7.15
CA ASN A 174 -0.83 19.87 -7.14
C ASN A 174 -2.31 20.10 -6.77
N LEU A 175 -2.85 19.29 -5.86
CA LEU A 175 -4.20 19.49 -5.31
C LEU A 175 -4.20 20.54 -4.21
N ILE A 176 -3.07 20.66 -3.52
CA ILE A 176 -2.77 21.70 -2.54
C ILE A 176 -1.52 22.46 -2.99
N PRO A 177 -1.31 23.71 -2.52
CA PRO A 177 -0.09 24.45 -2.78
C PRO A 177 1.14 23.62 -2.42
N ARG A 178 2.11 23.58 -3.33
CA ARG A 178 3.36 22.89 -3.12
C ARG A 178 4.30 23.80 -2.33
N ASN A 179 4.92 23.27 -1.29
CA ASN A 179 5.97 24.00 -0.57
C ASN A 179 7.20 24.19 -1.47
N GLU A 180 7.92 25.30 -1.33
CA GLU A 180 9.14 25.57 -2.12
C GLU A 180 10.19 24.46 -1.96
N ASP A 181 10.30 23.91 -0.76
CA ASP A 181 11.19 22.79 -0.42
C ASP A 181 10.59 21.39 -0.68
N PHE A 182 9.47 21.29 -1.41
CA PHE A 182 8.83 20.01 -1.65
C PHE A 182 9.74 19.08 -2.46
N VAL A 183 10.08 17.96 -1.84
CA VAL A 183 10.83 16.87 -2.48
C VAL A 183 10.12 15.56 -2.19
N ASN A 184 9.67 14.87 -3.23
CA ASN A 184 9.12 13.53 -3.07
C ASN A 184 10.23 12.58 -2.57
N PRO A 185 10.09 11.97 -1.38
CA PRO A 185 11.12 11.11 -0.80
C PRO A 185 11.42 9.86 -1.63
N TYR A 186 10.51 9.47 -2.53
CA TYR A 186 10.56 8.23 -3.28
C TYR A 186 10.91 8.39 -4.75
N GLU A 187 11.10 9.63 -5.22
CA GLU A 187 11.64 9.85 -6.55
C GLU A 187 13.08 9.34 -6.64
N GLU A 188 13.45 8.74 -7.77
CA GLU A 188 14.78 8.17 -7.96
C GLU A 188 15.89 9.18 -7.75
N LYS A 189 15.68 10.43 -8.19
CA LYS A 189 16.64 11.53 -8.04
C LYS A 189 16.91 11.80 -6.56
N THR A 190 15.85 11.90 -5.75
CA THR A 190 15.94 12.07 -4.30
C THR A 190 16.66 10.91 -3.63
N ILE A 191 16.35 9.67 -4.04
CA ILE A 191 16.98 8.47 -3.50
C ILE A 191 18.48 8.45 -3.83
N LYS A 192 18.86 8.73 -5.08
CA LYS A 192 20.25 8.81 -5.52
C LYS A 192 21.02 9.88 -4.72
N GLN A 193 20.47 11.08 -4.58
CA GLN A 193 21.07 12.14 -3.77
C GLN A 193 21.25 11.76 -2.30
N LYS A 194 20.27 11.11 -1.67
CA LYS A 194 20.39 10.62 -0.29
C LYS A 194 21.47 9.55 -0.15
N LYS A 195 21.58 8.63 -1.11
CA LYS A 195 22.65 7.60 -1.12
C LYS A 195 24.03 8.22 -1.28
N LEU A 196 24.20 9.19 -2.18
CA LEU A 196 25.46 9.92 -2.37
C LEU A 196 25.85 10.71 -1.11
N LYS A 197 24.90 11.42 -0.49
CA LYS A 197 25.14 12.14 0.77
C LYS A 197 25.55 11.19 1.91
N LYS A 198 24.89 10.04 2.05
CA LYS A 198 25.24 9.02 3.06
C LYS A 198 26.62 8.40 2.81
N ALA A 199 26.98 8.16 1.54
CA ALA A 199 28.31 7.68 1.18
C ALA A 199 29.41 8.70 1.50
N ASN A 200 29.13 10.00 1.28
CA ASN A 200 30.08 11.08 1.54
C ASN A 200 30.16 11.49 3.03
N SER A 201 29.11 11.25 3.83
CA SER A 201 29.07 11.63 5.25
C SER A 201 29.70 10.61 6.21
N GLY A 202 30.28 9.52 5.72
CA GLY A 202 31.14 8.62 6.52
C GLY A 202 30.48 7.94 7.73
N THR A 203 29.15 7.96 7.88
CA THR A 203 28.49 7.27 8.99
C THR A 203 28.45 5.77 8.71
N ILE A 204 29.48 5.07 9.18
CA ILE A 204 29.51 3.62 9.34
C ILE A 204 28.40 3.26 10.33
N ASP A 205 27.25 2.81 9.82
CA ASP A 205 26.31 2.07 10.65
C ASP A 205 26.97 0.75 11.05
N THR A 206 27.60 0.70 12.22
CA THR A 206 27.98 -0.55 12.89
C THR A 206 26.71 -1.32 13.24
N LYS A 207 26.21 -2.09 12.28
CA LYS A 207 25.34 -3.26 12.55
C LYS A 207 26.08 -4.53 12.14
N THR A 208 26.85 -5.01 13.12
CA THR A 208 27.09 -6.42 13.45
C THR A 208 27.08 -7.39 12.27
N LYS A 209 28.20 -7.46 11.58
CA LYS A 209 28.54 -8.58 10.70
C LYS A 209 29.05 -9.72 11.60
N ASN A 210 28.13 -10.53 12.15
CA ASN A 210 28.51 -11.84 12.70
C ASN A 210 28.95 -12.74 11.54
N THR A 211 30.21 -12.64 11.16
CA THR A 211 30.90 -13.64 10.35
C THR A 211 30.98 -14.94 11.16
N GLN A 212 30.03 -15.84 10.95
CA GLN A 212 30.25 -17.25 11.28
C GLN A 212 31.42 -17.74 10.43
N THR A 213 32.48 -18.09 11.14
CA THR A 213 33.73 -18.64 10.65
C THR A 213 33.48 -19.85 9.74
N LYS A 214 34.00 -19.79 8.52
CA LYS A 214 34.22 -20.93 7.63
C LYS A 214 34.97 -22.03 8.38
N LYS A 215 34.30 -23.13 8.73
CA LYS A 215 34.94 -24.42 9.01
C LYS A 215 34.68 -25.34 7.83
N SER A 216 35.59 -25.32 6.86
CA SER A 216 35.81 -26.45 5.96
C SER A 216 37.29 -26.85 6.08
N LYS A 217 37.61 -27.74 7.00
CA LYS A 217 38.90 -28.45 7.01
C LYS A 217 38.66 -29.79 6.34
N GLY A 218 39.09 -29.92 5.08
CA GLY A 218 39.12 -31.19 4.37
C GLY A 218 40.18 -32.13 4.96
N PRO A 219 40.16 -33.43 4.60
CA PRO A 219 41.07 -34.41 5.19
C PRO A 219 42.51 -34.10 4.78
N ARG A 220 43.43 -34.03 5.75
CA ARG A 220 44.86 -34.03 5.49
C ARG A 220 45.50 -35.17 6.26
N MET A 221 45.85 -36.23 5.53
CA MET A 221 46.85 -37.20 5.97
C MET A 221 48.21 -36.50 6.03
N SER A 222 48.95 -36.70 7.11
CA SER A 222 50.39 -36.47 7.14
C SER A 222 51.11 -37.79 7.46
N LYS A 223 52.15 -38.05 6.68
CA LYS A 223 52.98 -39.26 6.60
C LYS A 223 53.68 -39.63 7.92
N VAL A 224 53.74 -40.94 8.16
CA VAL A 224 54.94 -41.79 8.38
C VAL A 224 56.22 -41.06 8.79
N GLU A 225 56.80 -41.42 9.94
CA GLU A 225 58.24 -41.66 10.12
C GLU A 225 58.50 -42.81 11.13
N LEU A 226 59.34 -43.76 10.68
CA LEU A 226 60.19 -44.77 11.33
C LEU A 226 59.64 -45.68 12.44
#